data_AF-A0A957BMF3-F1
#
_entry.id   AF-A0A957BMF3-F1
#
_cell.length_a   1.000
_cell.length_b   1.000
_cell.length_c   1.000
_cell.angle_alpha   90.00
_cell.angle_beta   90.00
_cell.angle_gamma   90.00
#
_symmetry.space_group_name_H-M   'P 1'
#
loop_
_entity.id
_entity.type
_entity.pdbx_description
1 polymer ?
#
loop_
_entity_poly.entity_id
_entity_poly.type
_entity_poly.pdbx_seq_one_letter_code
_entity_poly.pdbx_strand_id
1 'polypeptide(L)'
;LEGLLADQKKILGLILEDINEVKEKYGDARASEILPGADADINMEDIIPDEDVLLSITQRGFIKRTPVTAYRKQARGGKGLIGMGRREEDQLEHLFAAGSHNT
;
A
#
# COMPACT_ATOMS: atom_id res chain seq x y z
N LEU A 1 8.92 57.28 -16.97
CA LEU A 1 9.27 55.91 -17.42
C LEU A 1 10.68 55.52 -17.02
N GLU A 2 11.70 56.35 -17.27
CA GLU A 2 13.10 56.03 -16.92
C GLU A 2 13.32 55.73 -15.43
N GLY A 3 12.70 56.49 -14.52
CA GLY A 3 12.83 56.26 -13.06
C GLY A 3 12.11 55.03 -12.50
N LEU A 4 11.24 54.39 -13.29
CA LEU A 4 10.63 53.09 -12.97
C LEU A 4 11.52 51.96 -13.48
N LEU A 5 11.99 52.08 -14.73
CA LEU A 5 12.86 51.09 -15.37
C LEU A 5 14.27 51.02 -14.74
N ALA A 6 14.72 52.09 -14.08
CA ALA A 6 16.01 52.14 -13.40
C ALA A 6 16.01 51.52 -11.98
N ASP A 7 14.85 51.24 -11.40
CA ASP A 7 14.73 50.77 -10.00
C ASP A 7 13.85 49.52 -9.91
N GLN A 8 14.51 48.38 -9.72
CA GLN A 8 13.86 47.07 -9.62
C GLN A 8 12.81 47.00 -8.50
N LYS A 9 12.97 47.73 -7.39
CA LYS A 9 12.00 47.69 -6.29
C LYS A 9 10.67 48.32 -6.68
N LYS A 10 10.71 49.39 -7.48
CA LYS A 10 9.50 50.05 -7.98
C LYS A 10 8.75 49.19 -8.99
N ILE A 11 9.49 48.46 -9.83
CA ILE A 11 8.91 47.48 -10.76
C ILE A 11 8.18 46.37 -9.99
N LEU A 12 8.82 45.79 -8.97
CA LEU A 12 8.20 44.75 -8.14
C LEU A 12 6.98 45.29 -7.37
N GLY A 13 7.03 46.54 -6.91
CA GLY A 13 5.89 47.21 -6.29
C GLY A 13 4.69 47.31 -7.23
N LEU A 14 4.92 47.73 -8.48
CA LEU A 14 3.87 47.80 -9.50
C LEU A 14 3.31 46.42 -9.83
N ILE A 15 4.17 45.41 -10.00
CA ILE A 15 3.73 44.03 -10.28
C ILE A 15 2.83 43.50 -9.15
N LEU A 16 3.16 43.81 -7.90
CA LEU A 16 2.34 43.40 -6.75
C LEU A 16 0.96 44.08 -6.79
N GLU A 17 0.93 45.37 -7.14
CA GLU A 17 -0.29 46.15 -7.28
C GLU A 17 -1.18 45.57 -8.39
N ASP A 18 -0.61 45.31 -9.57
CA ASP A 18 -1.31 44.71 -10.71
C ASP A 18 -1.88 43.32 -10.37
N ILE A 19 -1.10 42.46 -9.69
CA ILE A 19 -1.55 41.12 -9.28
C ILE A 19 -2.71 41.21 -8.29
N ASN A 20 -2.68 42.18 -7.37
CA ASN A 20 -3.77 42.38 -6.42
C ASN A 20 -5.03 42.90 -7.11
N GLU A 21 -4.91 43.83 -8.06
CA GLU A 21 -6.05 44.31 -8.86
C GLU A 21 -6.72 43.15 -9.62
N VAL A 22 -5.92 42.29 -10.27
CA VAL A 22 -6.42 41.11 -10.97
C VAL A 22 -7.13 40.14 -10.00
N LYS A 23 -6.54 39.92 -8.82
CA LYS A 23 -7.14 39.06 -7.78
C LYS A 23 -8.47 39.60 -7.28
N GLU A 24 -8.61 40.91 -7.06
CA GLU A 24 -9.86 41.52 -6.62
C GLU A 24 -10.94 41.48 -7.71
N LYS A 25 -10.54 41.67 -8.97
CA LYS A 25 -11.48 41.72 -10.09
C LYS A 25 -11.99 40.35 -10.54
N TYR A 26 -11.14 39.31 -10.43
CA TYR A 26 -11.43 37.99 -11.01
C TYR A 26 -11.31 36.82 -10.02
N GLY A 27 -10.99 37.09 -8.74
CA GLY A 27 -10.87 36.05 -7.74
C GLY A 27 -12.21 35.42 -7.38
N ASP A 28 -12.23 34.10 -7.28
CA ASP A 28 -13.36 33.31 -6.80
C ASP A 28 -12.96 32.43 -5.59
N ALA A 29 -13.96 31.88 -4.92
CA ALA A 29 -13.72 30.94 -3.82
C ALA A 29 -13.24 29.59 -4.38
N ARG A 30 -12.33 28.94 -3.67
CA ARG A 30 -11.87 27.59 -4.02
C ARG A 30 -13.06 26.63 -4.01
N ALA A 31 -13.30 25.96 -5.14
CA ALA A 31 -14.40 25.01 -5.28
C ALA A 31 -14.21 23.70 -4.51
N SER A 32 -12.96 23.30 -4.23
CA SER A 32 -12.64 22.03 -3.56
C SER A 32 -12.12 22.24 -2.14
N GLU A 33 -12.49 21.33 -1.24
CA GLU A 33 -11.95 21.20 0.09
C GLU A 33 -10.84 20.14 0.11
N ILE A 34 -9.76 20.38 0.86
CA ILE A 34 -8.75 19.35 1.12
C ILE A 34 -9.12 18.72 2.46
N LEU A 35 -9.53 17.46 2.43
CA LEU A 35 -9.83 16.68 3.64
C LEU A 35 -8.54 16.07 4.19
N PRO A 36 -8.00 16.57 5.32
CA PRO A 36 -6.84 15.95 5.95
C PRO A 36 -7.21 14.55 6.45
N GLY A 37 -6.43 13.53 6.10
CA GLY A 37 -6.64 12.15 6.51
C GLY A 37 -7.58 11.33 5.61
N ALA A 38 -7.89 11.79 4.40
CA ALA A 38 -8.60 10.97 3.41
C ALA A 38 -7.85 9.67 3.04
N ASP A 39 -6.54 9.63 3.32
CA ASP A 39 -5.61 8.53 3.14
C ASP A 39 -5.23 7.83 4.47
N ALA A 40 -5.67 8.35 5.62
CA ALA A 40 -5.29 7.85 6.93
C ALA A 40 -5.92 6.49 7.30
N ASP A 41 -6.95 6.08 6.55
CA ASP A 41 -7.64 4.80 6.76
C ASP A 41 -7.00 3.62 6.00
N ILE A 42 -5.97 3.86 5.19
CA ILE A 42 -5.26 2.80 4.46
C ILE A 42 -3.96 2.50 5.20
N ASN A 43 -3.91 1.34 5.84
CA ASN A 43 -2.66 0.86 6.43
C ASN A 43 -1.78 0.23 5.35
N MET A 44 -0.47 0.16 5.60
CA MET A 44 0.46 -0.45 4.66
C MET A 44 0.14 -1.94 4.44
N GLU A 45 -0.42 -2.59 5.45
CA GLU A 45 -0.88 -3.98 5.44
C GLU A 45 -2.05 -4.19 4.47
N ASP A 46 -2.93 -3.20 4.28
CA ASP A 46 -4.10 -3.29 3.37
C ASP A 46 -3.68 -3.31 1.89
N ILE A 47 -2.43 -2.96 1.59
CA ILE A 47 -1.85 -2.99 0.23
C ILE A 47 -1.43 -4.43 -0.16
N ILE A 48 -1.25 -5.31 0.82
CA ILE A 48 -0.87 -6.70 0.59
C ILE A 48 -2.14 -7.51 0.27
N PRO A 49 -2.17 -8.33 -0.79
CA PRO A 49 -3.33 -9.19 -1.06
C PRO A 49 -3.52 -10.23 0.06
N ASP A 50 -4.75 -10.36 0.54
CA ASP A 50 -5.13 -11.48 1.39
C ASP A 50 -5.17 -12.77 0.55
N GLU A 51 -4.34 -13.74 0.91
CA GLU A 51 -4.18 -15.01 0.20
C GLU A 51 -4.57 -16.19 1.10
N ASP A 52 -5.30 -17.15 0.54
CA ASP A 52 -5.55 -18.42 1.21
C ASP A 52 -4.23 -19.19 1.40
N VAL A 53 -3.84 -19.37 2.66
CA VAL A 53 -2.62 -20.07 3.05
C VAL A 53 -2.91 -21.30 3.92
N LEU A 54 -2.03 -22.27 3.81
CA LEU A 54 -1.97 -23.45 4.66
C LEU A 54 -0.81 -23.29 5.65
N LEU A 55 -1.14 -23.36 6.94
CA LEU A 55 -0.18 -23.35 8.05
C LEU A 55 0.06 -24.80 8.49
N SER A 56 1.30 -25.25 8.37
CA SER A 56 1.74 -26.58 8.81
C SER A 56 2.64 -26.44 10.04
N ILE A 57 2.32 -27.18 11.11
CA ILE A 57 3.15 -27.27 12.32
C ILE A 57 3.61 -28.73 12.46
N THR A 58 4.91 -28.92 12.67
CA THR A 58 5.49 -30.24 12.90
C THR A 58 5.71 -30.52 14.38
N GLN A 59 5.87 -31.80 14.74
CA GLN A 59 6.14 -32.23 16.13
C GLN A 59 7.42 -31.61 16.71
N ARG A 60 8.39 -31.27 15.85
CA ARG A 60 9.62 -30.57 16.25
C ARG A 60 9.46 -29.05 16.34
N GLY A 61 8.24 -28.54 16.16
CA GLY A 61 7.91 -27.12 16.24
C GLY A 61 8.26 -26.32 15.00
N PHE A 62 8.51 -26.96 13.85
CA PHE A 62 8.69 -26.21 12.60
C PHE A 62 7.33 -25.71 12.09
N ILE A 63 7.25 -24.41 11.83
CA ILE A 63 6.05 -23.77 11.31
C ILE A 63 6.35 -23.30 9.89
N LYS A 64 5.49 -23.69 8.93
CA LYS A 64 5.60 -23.27 7.53
C LYS A 64 4.26 -22.78 7.03
N ARG A 65 4.26 -21.57 6.43
CA ARG A 65 3.14 -21.00 5.67
C ARG A 65 3.34 -21.30 4.19
N THR A 66 2.32 -21.86 3.52
CA THR A 66 2.39 -22.19 2.09
C THR A 66 1.09 -21.79 1.41
N PRO A 67 1.12 -21.07 0.26
CA PRO A 67 -0.09 -20.75 -0.49
C PRO A 67 -0.86 -22.01 -0.89
N VAL A 68 -2.20 -21.97 -0.81
CA VAL A 68 -3.04 -23.11 -1.20
C VAL A 68 -2.85 -23.47 -2.68
N THR A 69 -2.54 -22.49 -3.53
CA THR A 69 -2.21 -22.69 -4.96
C THR A 69 -0.99 -23.59 -5.18
N ALA A 70 -0.04 -23.62 -4.23
CA ALA A 70 1.09 -24.53 -4.28
C ALA A 70 0.65 -25.99 -4.03
N TYR A 71 -0.41 -26.21 -3.23
CA TYR A 71 -1.07 -27.50 -3.02
C TYR A 71 -2.04 -27.83 -4.17
N ARG A 72 -1.50 -27.96 -5.39
CA ARG A 72 -2.29 -28.35 -6.57
C ARG A 72 -2.92 -29.73 -6.37
N LYS A 73 -4.24 -29.84 -6.57
CA LYS A 73 -4.98 -31.12 -6.58
C LYS A 73 -4.40 -32.05 -7.66
N GLN A 74 -3.79 -33.14 -7.25
CA GLN A 74 -3.40 -34.23 -8.15
C GLN A 74 -4.57 -35.23 -8.25
N ALA A 75 -4.82 -35.81 -9.43
CA ALA A 75 -5.86 -36.81 -9.63
C ALA A 75 -5.57 -38.11 -8.81
N ARG A 76 -6.59 -38.96 -8.63
CA ARG A 76 -6.47 -40.22 -7.85
C ARG A 76 -5.28 -41.04 -8.34
N GLY A 77 -4.35 -41.39 -7.45
CA GLY A 77 -3.23 -42.29 -7.72
C GLY A 77 -1.83 -41.66 -7.76
N GLY A 78 -1.71 -40.33 -7.66
CA GLY A 78 -0.41 -39.68 -7.48
C GLY A 78 0.06 -39.71 -6.02
N LYS A 79 1.25 -40.26 -5.74
CA LYS A 79 1.91 -40.07 -4.43
C LYS A 79 2.01 -38.56 -4.19
N GLY A 80 1.34 -38.09 -3.12
CA GLY A 80 0.98 -36.70 -2.92
C GLY A 80 2.13 -35.69 -3.04
N LEU A 81 1.76 -34.45 -3.34
CA LEU A 81 2.67 -33.32 -3.41
C LEU A 81 3.56 -33.27 -2.16
N ILE A 82 4.88 -33.32 -2.34
CA ILE A 82 5.84 -33.20 -1.22
C ILE A 82 5.81 -31.74 -0.75
N GLY A 83 4.88 -31.40 0.15
CA GLY A 83 4.71 -30.05 0.70
C GLY A 83 5.84 -29.60 1.63
N MET A 84 6.63 -30.55 2.14
CA MET A 84 7.76 -30.31 3.03
C MET A 84 8.76 -31.46 2.91
N GLY A 85 10.04 -31.15 2.75
CA GLY A 85 11.10 -32.17 2.79
C GLY A 85 11.18 -32.74 4.21
N ARG A 86 10.79 -34.00 4.40
CA ARG A 86 11.05 -34.70 5.66
C ARG A 86 12.55 -34.85 5.83
N ARG A 87 13.15 -34.16 6.79
CA ARG A 87 14.29 -34.75 7.50
C ARG A 87 13.74 -35.97 8.22
N GLU A 88 14.46 -37.08 8.14
CA GLU A 88 14.01 -38.37 8.68
C GLU A 88 13.40 -38.16 10.08
N GLU A 89 12.12 -38.56 10.21
CA GLU A 89 11.29 -38.53 11.43
C GLU A 89 10.56 -37.23 11.83
N ASP A 90 10.46 -36.19 11.00
CA ASP A 90 9.55 -35.06 11.33
C ASP A 90 8.14 -35.25 10.73
N GLN A 91 7.13 -35.34 11.60
CA GLN A 91 5.72 -35.53 11.22
C GLN A 91 4.92 -34.25 11.42
N LEU A 92 3.93 -34.05 10.54
CA LEU A 92 3.01 -32.93 10.63
C LEU A 92 2.00 -33.20 11.74
N GLU A 93 1.91 -32.30 12.70
CA GLU A 93 1.03 -32.40 13.87
C GLU A 93 -0.26 -31.61 13.66
N HIS A 94 -0.14 -30.37 13.16
CA HIS A 94 -1.29 -29.51 12.90
C HIS A 94 -1.28 -28.91 11.50
N LEU A 95 -2.48 -28.82 10.92
CA LEU A 95 -2.73 -28.21 9.62
C LEU A 95 -3.93 -27.27 9.71
N PHE A 96 -3.72 -25.99 9.41
CA PHE A 96 -4.78 -24.98 9.41
C PHE A 96 -4.86 -24.26 8.06
N ALA A 97 -6.07 -23.96 7.61
CA ALA A 97 -6.30 -23.05 6.49
C ALA A 97 -6.74 -21.70 7.06
N ALA A 98 -6.09 -20.62 6.62
CA ALA A 98 -6.37 -19.26 7.06
C ALA A 98 -6.04 -18.27 5.93
N GLY A 99 -6.61 -17.05 5.99
CA GLY A 99 -6.13 -15.92 5.20
C GLY A 99 -4.76 -15.47 5.68
N SER A 100 -3.98 -14.84 4.80
CA SER A 100 -2.65 -14.32 5.14
C SER A 100 -2.73 -13.18 6.15
N HIS A 101 -3.88 -12.50 6.23
CA HIS A 101 -4.14 -11.35 7.11
C HIS A 101 -4.96 -11.71 8.36
N ASN A 102 -5.31 -12.98 8.54
CA ASN A 102 -6.03 -13.42 9.74
C ASN A 102 -5.07 -13.46 10.95
N THR A 103 -5.42 -12.73 12.01
CA THR A 103 -4.71 -12.70 13.29
C THR A 103 -5.29 -13.71 14.29
#